data_AF-A0A1E5NJ30-F1
#
_entry.id   AF-A0A1E5NJ30-F1
#
_cell.length_a   1.000
_cell.length_b   1.000
_cell.length_c   1.000
_cell.angle_alpha   90.00
_cell.angle_beta   90.00
_cell.angle_gamma   90.00
#
_symmetry.space_group_name_H-M   'P 1'
#
loop_
_entity.id
_entity.type
_entity.pdbx_description
1 polymer ?
#
loop_
_entity_poly.entity_id
_entity_poly.type
_entity_poly.pdbx_seq_one_letter_code
_entity_poly.pdbx_strand_id
1 'polypeptide(L)'
;MKKAVIKIILCLTAVIFAVSCGGNNDSPTNPTQWEFSVNIVDSYGTIEEKTIGTSSENTSLIKEGKIRCYTEQETKVEISKVTAASGGVSLEPADFELTTSTVSSTANEIGITLSASGIEKVKTAAAGEVYQYTFTFLFTRTSDNKTVSDDGKLYVANIDIIKQTDIEIAMQNVDNGSAGKVNLVVSETPTWEFSLSGFTLNKTSGFTATATSSSGSVYVSSAESAITLQTKPTGFFFTTEGKKDTEKQATFTIKVNINNGYMLDDAVSYAATDGFKLILSLGQTSGTWNQL
;
A
#
# COMPACT_ATOMS: atom_id res chain seq x y z
N MET A 1 26.02 48.22 28.04
CA MET A 1 26.56 48.55 26.70
C MET A 1 27.22 47.30 26.14
N LYS A 2 26.83 46.87 24.92
CA LYS A 2 27.62 46.15 23.88
C LYS A 2 28.37 44.86 24.31
N LYS A 3 28.39 43.72 23.61
CA LYS A 3 27.93 43.26 22.27
C LYS A 3 28.29 41.74 22.17
N ALA A 4 27.53 41.01 21.34
CA ALA A 4 27.90 39.86 20.48
C ALA A 4 28.55 38.60 21.12
N VAL A 5 27.95 37.41 21.10
CA VAL A 5 27.69 36.48 19.96
C VAL A 5 28.95 36.16 19.14
N ILE A 6 29.52 34.97 19.35
CA ILE A 6 30.19 34.16 18.32
C ILE A 6 29.81 32.68 18.53
N LYS A 7 29.10 32.11 17.55
CA LYS A 7 28.95 30.66 17.31
C LYS A 7 30.09 30.20 16.38
N ILE A 8 30.45 28.91 16.46
CA ILE A 8 31.00 27.94 15.45
C ILE A 8 31.78 26.89 16.28
N ILE A 9 31.26 25.70 16.59
CA ILE A 9 31.11 24.44 15.81
C ILE A 9 32.42 23.63 15.63
N LEU A 10 32.31 22.32 15.98
CA LEU A 10 33.14 21.14 15.65
C LEU A 10 34.57 21.02 16.21
N CYS A 11 34.84 19.99 17.03
CA CYS A 11 35.21 18.66 16.52
C CYS A 11 35.41 17.63 17.65
N LEU A 12 34.96 16.42 17.36
CA LEU A 12 34.99 15.17 18.12
C LEU A 12 36.40 14.54 18.04
N THR A 13 37.08 14.20 19.14
CA THR A 13 38.01 13.04 19.27
C THR A 13 38.72 12.91 20.63
N ALA A 14 39.11 11.67 20.96
CA ALA A 14 39.91 11.12 22.08
C ALA A 14 39.11 10.77 23.35
N VAL A 15 38.73 9.51 23.65
CA VAL A 15 39.47 8.23 23.82
C VAL A 15 40.54 8.27 24.92
N ILE A 16 40.60 7.15 25.67
CA ILE A 16 41.56 6.72 26.74
C ILE A 16 41.08 7.15 28.15
N PHE A 17 40.82 6.27 29.14
CA PHE A 17 41.65 5.29 29.88
C PHE A 17 40.71 4.27 30.58
N ALA A 18 41.01 3.02 30.92
CA ALA A 18 42.23 2.23 30.99
C ALA A 18 41.86 0.73 30.97
N VAL A 19 42.69 -0.09 30.34
CA VAL A 19 42.73 -1.55 30.52
C VAL A 19 43.72 -1.82 31.65
N SER A 20 43.30 -2.54 32.69
CA SER A 20 44.20 -3.02 33.74
C SER A 20 43.77 -4.40 34.25
N CYS A 21 44.78 -5.27 34.36
CA CYS A 21 44.88 -6.56 35.03
C CYS A 21 44.42 -7.80 34.25
N GLY A 22 45.42 -8.53 33.76
CA GLY A 22 45.32 -9.80 33.06
C GLY A 22 44.98 -11.01 33.94
N GLY A 23 44.77 -12.12 33.23
CA GLY A 23 44.65 -13.47 33.75
C GLY A 23 44.41 -14.41 32.57
N ASN A 24 45.48 -15.03 32.05
CA ASN A 24 45.40 -16.12 31.09
C ASN A 24 44.53 -17.25 31.68
N ASN A 25 43.49 -17.68 30.97
CA ASN A 25 43.27 -19.09 30.65
C ASN A 25 42.12 -19.26 29.64
N ASP A 26 42.46 -20.01 28.59
CA ASP A 26 41.64 -20.77 27.66
C ASP A 26 41.03 -20.10 26.40
N SER A 27 41.35 -20.77 25.29
CA SER A 27 41.07 -20.55 23.87
C SER A 27 39.59 -20.23 23.55
N PRO A 28 39.31 -19.46 22.48
CA PRO A 28 37.97 -19.02 22.12
C PRO A 28 37.18 -20.19 21.56
N THR A 29 36.33 -20.82 22.37
CA THR A 29 35.19 -21.51 21.80
C THR A 29 34.16 -20.45 21.41
N ASN A 30 34.13 -20.12 20.12
CA ASN A 30 32.89 -19.65 19.51
C ASN A 30 31.75 -20.56 20.03
N PRO A 31 30.61 -20.01 20.48
CA PRO A 31 29.49 -20.85 20.88
C PRO A 31 29.10 -21.74 19.69
N THR A 32 28.90 -23.03 19.95
CA THR A 32 28.41 -23.96 18.93
C THR A 32 26.99 -23.59 18.52
N GLN A 33 26.66 -23.80 17.25
CA GLN A 33 25.36 -23.54 16.57
C GLN A 33 24.10 -24.08 17.30
N TRP A 34 24.26 -24.82 18.39
CA TRP A 34 23.19 -25.43 19.18
C TRP A 34 22.86 -24.69 20.50
N GLU A 35 23.67 -23.71 20.93
CA GLU A 35 23.33 -22.79 22.04
C GLU A 35 22.53 -21.57 21.58
N PHE A 36 22.39 -21.40 20.26
CA PHE A 36 21.63 -20.35 19.59
C PHE A 36 20.90 -20.97 18.40
N SER A 37 19.61 -21.30 18.54
CA SER A 37 18.74 -21.51 17.39
C SER A 37 17.94 -20.23 17.15
N VAL A 38 18.42 -19.36 16.27
CA VAL A 38 17.50 -18.45 15.59
C VAL A 38 16.79 -19.32 14.55
N ASN A 39 15.71 -19.93 14.99
CA ASN A 39 14.79 -20.58 14.08
C ASN A 39 13.97 -19.40 13.49
N ILE A 40 14.46 -18.80 12.40
CA ILE A 40 13.58 -18.06 11.49
C ILE A 40 12.77 -19.15 10.80
N VAL A 41 11.83 -19.71 11.57
CA VAL A 41 11.04 -20.78 11.05
C VAL A 41 10.26 -20.17 9.90
N ASP A 42 10.28 -20.87 8.78
CA ASP A 42 9.25 -20.70 7.76
C ASP A 42 7.81 -20.80 8.36
N SER A 43 7.64 -21.16 9.64
CA SER A 43 6.40 -21.08 10.42
C SER A 43 6.36 -19.81 11.27
N TYR A 44 5.57 -18.81 10.95
CA TYR A 44 4.13 -18.89 11.10
C TYR A 44 3.55 -17.75 10.27
N GLY A 45 2.83 -18.12 9.22
CA GLY A 45 2.07 -17.17 8.41
C GLY A 45 2.10 -17.48 6.92
N THR A 46 0.99 -17.19 6.25
CA THR A 46 0.92 -17.19 4.78
C THR A 46 1.88 -16.12 4.23
N ILE A 47 2.20 -16.16 2.93
CA ILE A 47 3.07 -15.16 2.27
C ILE A 47 2.60 -13.72 2.54
N GLU A 48 1.29 -13.51 2.69
CA GLU A 48 0.65 -12.23 3.03
C GLU A 48 1.14 -11.65 4.36
N GLU A 49 1.38 -12.50 5.37
CA GLU A 49 1.91 -12.11 6.70
C GLU A 49 3.42 -11.89 6.73
N LYS A 50 4.10 -11.97 5.58
CA LYS A 50 5.56 -11.79 5.46
C LYS A 50 5.94 -10.76 4.40
N THR A 51 4.94 -10.09 3.82
CA THR A 51 5.14 -9.15 2.71
C THR A 51 4.99 -7.71 3.20
N ILE A 52 6.07 -6.94 3.11
CA ILE A 52 6.11 -5.51 3.40
C ILE A 52 5.66 -4.72 2.16
N GLY A 53 4.54 -3.99 2.29
CA GLY A 53 4.05 -3.08 1.25
C GLY A 53 4.67 -1.68 1.32
N THR A 54 4.70 -0.96 0.20
CA THR A 54 5.18 0.44 0.12
C THR A 54 4.20 1.48 0.64
N SER A 55 2.95 1.10 0.91
CA SER A 55 1.88 2.01 1.33
C SER A 55 1.62 1.96 2.84
N SER A 56 1.14 3.08 3.38
CA SER A 56 1.11 3.32 4.83
C SER A 56 -0.15 2.89 5.57
N GLU A 57 -1.22 2.46 4.90
CA GLU A 57 -2.54 2.18 5.51
C GLU A 57 -3.25 1.01 4.78
N ASN A 58 -4.12 0.27 5.49
CA ASN A 58 -5.04 -0.79 5.02
C ASN A 58 -4.77 -1.49 3.67
N THR A 59 -3.76 -2.36 3.60
CA THR A 59 -3.61 -3.34 2.50
C THR A 59 -3.89 -4.77 2.98
N SER A 60 -4.09 -5.72 2.06
CA SER A 60 -4.04 -7.16 2.39
C SER A 60 -2.64 -7.62 2.79
N LEU A 61 -1.64 -6.75 2.65
CA LEU A 61 -0.25 -6.96 3.06
C LEU A 61 0.06 -6.17 4.33
N ILE A 62 1.09 -6.58 5.04
CA ILE A 62 1.48 -5.93 6.30
C ILE A 62 2.48 -4.80 6.03
N LYS A 63 2.29 -3.66 6.70
CA LYS A 63 3.21 -2.51 6.60
C LYS A 63 4.55 -2.76 7.30
N GLU A 64 4.52 -3.64 8.29
CA GLU A 64 5.64 -3.99 9.14
C GLU A 64 5.79 -5.50 9.14
N GLY A 65 6.89 -5.99 8.58
CA GLY A 65 7.26 -7.41 8.65
C GLY A 65 7.72 -7.73 10.07
N LYS A 66 7.17 -8.80 10.66
CA LYS A 66 7.56 -9.25 12.00
C LYS A 66 8.41 -10.51 11.90
N ILE A 67 9.51 -10.53 12.63
CA ILE A 67 10.37 -11.71 12.77
C ILE A 67 10.47 -12.04 14.25
N ARG A 68 10.20 -13.30 14.58
CA ARG A 68 10.35 -13.80 15.95
C ARG A 68 11.78 -14.30 16.17
N CYS A 69 12.41 -13.86 17.24
CA CYS A 69 13.79 -14.15 17.61
C CYS A 69 13.81 -14.83 18.98
N TYR A 70 14.45 -15.99 19.09
CA TYR A 70 14.52 -16.72 20.36
C TYR A 70 15.86 -16.44 21.05
N THR A 71 15.83 -15.52 22.00
CA THR A 71 17.02 -15.12 22.77
C THR A 71 16.76 -15.30 24.27
N GLU A 72 17.67 -15.97 24.98
CA GLU A 72 17.57 -16.11 26.44
C GLU A 72 17.94 -14.83 27.19
N GLN A 73 18.74 -13.97 26.54
CA GLN A 73 19.23 -12.71 27.10
C GLN A 73 18.89 -11.55 26.17
N GLU A 74 18.85 -10.34 26.74
CA GLU A 74 18.64 -9.13 25.97
C GLU A 74 19.69 -8.98 24.87
N THR A 75 19.21 -8.78 23.66
CA THR A 75 20.01 -8.83 22.44
C THR A 75 19.58 -7.71 21.51
N LYS A 76 20.54 -6.89 21.08
CA LYS A 76 20.35 -5.88 20.04
C LYS A 76 20.38 -6.55 18.66
N VAL A 77 19.53 -6.06 17.77
CA VAL A 77 19.39 -6.57 16.41
C VAL A 77 19.70 -5.45 15.43
N GLU A 78 20.50 -5.77 14.42
CA GLU A 78 20.85 -4.86 13.32
C GLU A 78 20.75 -5.59 11.98
N ILE A 79 20.38 -4.88 10.92
CA ILE A 79 20.42 -5.41 9.55
C ILE A 79 21.81 -5.12 8.99
N SER A 80 22.59 -6.17 8.71
CA SER A 80 23.95 -6.02 8.17
C SER A 80 24.02 -6.15 6.66
N LYS A 81 23.10 -6.89 6.06
CA LYS A 81 23.05 -7.15 4.63
C LYS A 81 21.64 -7.44 4.16
N VAL A 82 21.34 -7.02 2.93
CA VAL A 82 20.12 -7.38 2.21
C VAL A 82 20.52 -7.91 0.84
N THR A 83 19.95 -9.02 0.41
CA THR A 83 20.19 -9.63 -0.90
C THR A 83 18.86 -9.97 -1.56
N ALA A 84 18.62 -9.44 -2.74
CA ALA A 84 17.42 -9.78 -3.53
C ALA A 84 17.54 -11.18 -4.15
N ALA A 85 16.43 -11.92 -4.19
CA ALA A 85 16.28 -12.99 -5.16
C ALA A 85 16.28 -12.39 -6.58
N SER A 86 16.69 -13.18 -7.59
CA SER A 86 16.84 -12.72 -8.98
C SER A 86 15.64 -11.90 -9.47
N GLY A 87 15.89 -10.74 -10.07
CA GLY A 87 14.86 -9.85 -10.63
C GLY A 87 14.32 -8.79 -9.67
N GLY A 88 14.67 -8.84 -8.38
CA GLY A 88 14.25 -7.84 -7.40
C GLY A 88 14.96 -6.49 -7.53
N VAL A 89 14.33 -5.45 -6.99
CA VAL A 89 14.91 -4.12 -6.82
C VAL A 89 16.14 -4.21 -5.93
N SER A 90 17.21 -3.46 -6.25
CA SER A 90 18.40 -3.43 -5.41
C SER A 90 18.13 -2.64 -4.13
N LEU A 91 17.99 -3.35 -3.00
CA LEU A 91 17.81 -2.75 -1.67
C LEU A 91 19.04 -3.01 -0.79
N GLU A 92 19.34 -2.06 0.09
CA GLU A 92 20.43 -2.11 1.06
C GLU A 92 19.90 -1.98 2.49
N PRO A 93 20.70 -2.27 3.54
CA PRO A 93 20.21 -2.19 4.92
C PRO A 93 19.57 -0.84 5.30
N ALA A 94 20.07 0.27 4.75
CA ALA A 94 19.53 1.62 5.01
C ALA A 94 18.14 1.88 4.37
N ASP A 95 17.69 1.01 3.47
CA ASP A 95 16.33 1.05 2.91
C ASP A 95 15.28 0.49 3.86
N PHE A 96 15.69 0.04 5.05
CA PHE A 96 14.83 -0.54 6.06
C PHE A 96 15.06 0.12 7.42
N GLU A 97 14.02 0.10 8.23
CA GLU A 97 14.05 0.56 9.62
C GLU A 97 13.57 -0.59 10.51
N LEU A 98 14.30 -0.82 11.62
CA LEU A 98 13.82 -1.70 12.68
C LEU A 98 12.93 -0.89 13.63
N THR A 99 11.65 -1.22 13.69
CA THR A 99 10.71 -0.60 14.64
C THR A 99 10.98 -1.08 16.07
N THR A 100 11.50 -2.31 16.19
CA THR A 100 11.99 -2.89 17.45
C THR A 100 13.35 -3.53 17.19
N SER A 101 14.40 -2.96 17.78
CA SER A 101 15.80 -3.38 17.57
C SER A 101 16.41 -4.11 18.77
N THR A 102 15.61 -4.47 19.77
CA THR A 102 16.07 -5.20 20.97
C THR A 102 15.06 -6.29 21.29
N VAL A 103 15.55 -7.51 21.48
CA VAL A 103 14.74 -8.68 21.85
C VAL A 103 15.23 -9.31 23.16
N SER A 104 14.37 -10.04 23.83
CA SER A 104 14.64 -10.75 25.09
C SER A 104 13.75 -11.99 25.21
N SER A 105 13.86 -12.70 26.33
CA SER A 105 13.04 -13.89 26.61
C SER A 105 11.54 -13.60 26.73
N THR A 106 11.15 -12.34 26.99
CA THR A 106 9.75 -11.91 27.11
C THR A 106 9.27 -10.98 26.00
N ALA A 107 10.20 -10.42 25.21
CA ALA A 107 9.91 -9.57 24.05
C ALA A 107 10.72 -10.11 22.86
N ASN A 108 10.14 -11.06 22.13
CA ASN A 108 10.87 -11.91 21.19
C ASN A 108 10.56 -11.58 19.73
N GLU A 109 10.07 -10.39 19.42
CA GLU A 109 9.73 -9.99 18.04
C GLU A 109 10.48 -8.71 17.67
N ILE A 110 11.11 -8.73 16.48
CA ILE A 110 11.55 -7.52 15.79
C ILE A 110 10.53 -7.16 14.72
N GLY A 111 10.36 -5.87 14.50
CA GLY A 111 9.56 -5.34 13.41
C GLY A 111 10.43 -4.59 12.42
N ILE A 112 10.08 -4.69 11.14
CA ILE A 112 10.87 -4.21 10.00
C ILE A 112 9.93 -3.48 9.05
N THR A 113 10.26 -2.23 8.72
CA THR A 113 9.54 -1.40 7.74
C THR A 113 10.49 -0.92 6.66
N LEU A 114 9.96 -0.54 5.50
CA LEU A 114 10.74 0.22 4.52
C LEU A 114 10.97 1.64 5.03
N SER A 115 12.19 2.15 4.87
CA SER A 115 12.48 3.57 5.04
C SER A 115 11.92 4.37 3.86
N ALA A 116 11.92 5.70 3.95
CA ALA A 116 11.50 6.54 2.84
C ALA A 116 12.31 6.29 1.56
N SER A 117 13.61 6.04 1.65
CA SER A 117 14.45 5.71 0.48
C SER A 117 14.11 4.33 -0.07
N GLY A 118 13.85 3.35 0.80
CA GLY A 118 13.40 2.02 0.40
C GLY A 118 12.09 2.05 -0.36
N ILE A 119 11.12 2.84 0.11
CA ILE A 119 9.83 3.03 -0.59
C ILE A 119 10.05 3.56 -2.01
N GLU A 120 10.87 4.59 -2.18
CA GLU A 120 11.12 5.18 -3.51
C GLU A 120 11.82 4.21 -4.46
N LYS A 121 12.74 3.37 -3.96
CA LYS A 121 13.35 2.31 -4.76
C LYS A 121 12.30 1.27 -5.19
N VAL A 122 11.47 0.79 -4.26
CA VAL A 122 10.46 -0.25 -4.54
C VAL A 122 9.38 0.23 -5.52
N LYS A 123 8.99 1.51 -5.48
CA LYS A 123 8.05 2.12 -6.44
C LYS A 123 8.49 2.07 -7.90
N THR A 124 9.76 1.75 -8.17
CA THR A 124 10.23 1.56 -9.56
C THR A 124 9.79 0.22 -10.16
N ALA A 125 9.37 -0.74 -9.34
CA ALA A 125 8.79 -2.00 -9.78
C ALA A 125 7.32 -1.84 -10.20
N ALA A 126 6.81 -2.78 -10.99
CA ALA A 126 5.39 -2.74 -11.35
C ALA A 126 4.51 -3.03 -10.11
N ALA A 127 3.34 -2.38 -10.05
CA ALA A 127 2.40 -2.58 -8.96
C ALA A 127 1.99 -4.06 -8.83
N GLY A 128 2.02 -4.58 -7.61
CA GLY A 128 1.70 -5.98 -7.29
C GLY A 128 2.82 -6.97 -7.50
N GLU A 129 3.99 -6.55 -8.00
CA GLU A 129 5.17 -7.41 -8.01
C GLU A 129 5.68 -7.62 -6.59
N VAL A 130 5.90 -8.88 -6.26
CA VAL A 130 6.40 -9.32 -4.95
C VAL A 130 7.78 -9.92 -5.14
N TYR A 131 8.76 -9.41 -4.40
CA TYR A 131 10.14 -9.87 -4.46
C TYR A 131 10.59 -10.40 -3.11
N GLN A 132 11.24 -11.57 -3.12
CA GLN A 132 11.85 -12.15 -1.92
C GLN A 132 13.24 -11.54 -1.69
N TYR A 133 13.55 -11.23 -0.43
CA TYR A 133 14.84 -10.75 0.02
C TYR A 133 15.35 -11.61 1.18
N THR A 134 16.65 -11.86 1.18
CA THR A 134 17.37 -12.44 2.32
C THR A 134 18.07 -11.32 3.08
N PHE A 135 17.73 -11.21 4.36
CA PHE A 135 18.31 -10.27 5.32
C PHE A 135 19.29 -11.00 6.21
N THR A 136 20.52 -10.52 6.32
CA THR A 136 21.46 -11.00 7.33
C THR A 136 21.38 -10.07 8.53
N PHE A 137 20.91 -10.60 9.65
CA PHE A 137 20.81 -9.90 10.92
C PHE A 137 22.05 -10.14 11.78
N LEU A 138 22.47 -9.12 12.52
CA LEU A 138 23.46 -9.25 13.59
C LEU A 138 22.74 -9.15 14.93
N PHE A 139 22.93 -10.18 15.74
CA PHE A 139 22.40 -10.29 17.08
C PHE A 139 23.53 -10.09 18.08
N THR A 140 23.55 -8.92 18.74
CA THR A 140 24.59 -8.54 19.71
C THR A 140 24.03 -8.58 21.11
N ARG A 141 24.53 -9.51 21.92
CA ARG A 141 24.12 -9.67 23.31
C ARG A 141 24.56 -8.46 24.15
N THR A 142 23.64 -7.87 24.92
CA THR A 142 23.95 -6.62 25.63
C THR A 142 24.86 -6.81 26.84
N SER A 143 24.89 -8.01 27.42
CA SER A 143 25.68 -8.32 28.62
C SER A 143 27.18 -8.42 28.37
N ASP A 144 27.60 -8.91 27.20
CA ASP A 144 29.01 -9.14 26.89
C ASP A 144 29.43 -8.80 25.45
N ASN A 145 28.55 -8.16 24.67
CA ASN A 145 28.77 -7.72 23.29
C ASN A 145 29.16 -8.85 22.32
N LYS A 146 28.88 -10.12 22.64
CA LYS A 146 29.05 -11.20 21.67
C LYS A 146 28.02 -11.07 20.57
N THR A 147 28.48 -11.21 19.33
CA THR A 147 27.67 -11.05 18.13
C THR A 147 27.59 -12.37 17.38
N VAL A 148 26.39 -12.74 16.94
CA VAL A 148 26.14 -13.82 15.98
C VAL A 148 25.34 -13.29 14.81
N SER A 149 25.53 -13.89 13.63
CA SER A 149 24.78 -13.55 12.43
C SER A 149 23.78 -14.65 12.10
N ASP A 150 22.58 -14.28 11.64
CA ASP A 150 21.65 -15.22 11.05
C ASP A 150 20.84 -14.60 9.91
N ASP A 151 20.36 -15.45 9.00
CA ASP A 151 19.68 -15.04 7.77
C ASP A 151 18.17 -15.26 7.87
N GLY A 152 17.40 -14.22 7.55
CA GLY A 152 15.94 -14.27 7.45
C GLY A 152 15.44 -13.94 6.04
N LYS A 153 14.23 -14.40 5.73
CA LYS A 153 13.56 -14.08 4.46
C LYS A 153 12.33 -13.22 4.72
N LEU A 154 12.23 -12.13 3.97
CA LEU A 154 11.02 -11.32 3.87
C LEU A 154 10.67 -11.06 2.41
N TYR A 155 9.42 -10.72 2.16
CA TYR A 155 8.95 -10.32 0.85
C TYR A 155 8.68 -8.82 0.87
N VAL A 156 8.94 -8.14 -0.24
CA VAL A 156 8.63 -6.72 -0.42
C VAL A 156 7.84 -6.58 -1.69
N ALA A 157 6.75 -5.81 -1.63
CA ALA A 157 5.87 -5.57 -2.76
C ALA A 157 5.67 -4.08 -3.02
N ASN A 158 5.63 -3.69 -4.30
CA ASN A 158 5.13 -2.37 -4.65
C ASN A 158 3.61 -2.36 -4.59
N ILE A 159 3.05 -1.51 -3.73
CA ILE A 159 1.62 -1.23 -3.65
C ILE A 159 1.36 0.20 -4.08
N ASP A 160 0.59 0.33 -5.16
CA ASP A 160 0.14 1.62 -5.65
C ASP A 160 -1.13 2.06 -4.92
N ILE A 161 -1.14 3.31 -4.46
CA ILE A 161 -2.28 3.90 -3.76
C ILE A 161 -3.15 4.63 -4.78
N ILE A 162 -4.38 4.15 -4.94
CA ILE A 162 -5.43 4.78 -5.73
C ILE A 162 -6.01 5.94 -4.90
N LYS A 163 -5.88 7.14 -5.44
CA LYS A 163 -6.36 8.38 -4.84
C LYS A 163 -7.75 8.73 -5.34
N GLN A 164 -8.37 9.71 -4.66
CA GLN A 164 -9.61 10.33 -5.11
C GLN A 164 -9.57 10.77 -6.58
N THR A 165 -8.49 11.45 -6.98
CA THR A 165 -8.32 11.95 -8.34
C THR A 165 -8.30 10.83 -9.37
N ASP A 166 -7.78 9.64 -9.02
CA ASP A 166 -7.71 8.52 -9.96
C ASP A 166 -9.12 7.97 -10.25
N ILE A 167 -9.96 7.87 -9.22
CA ILE A 167 -11.38 7.48 -9.36
C ILE A 167 -12.15 8.55 -10.15
N GLU A 168 -11.94 9.83 -9.84
CA GLU A 168 -12.57 10.94 -10.55
C GLU A 168 -12.19 10.96 -12.03
N ILE A 169 -10.90 10.83 -12.34
CA ILE A 169 -10.38 10.75 -13.70
C ILE A 169 -10.96 9.54 -14.43
N ALA A 170 -11.08 8.38 -13.77
CA ALA A 170 -11.67 7.19 -14.38
C ALA A 170 -13.15 7.40 -14.73
N MET A 171 -13.93 8.02 -13.85
CA MET A 171 -15.33 8.39 -14.12
C MET A 171 -15.46 9.47 -15.20
N GLN A 172 -14.58 10.47 -15.18
CA GLN A 172 -14.57 11.57 -16.16
C GLN A 172 -14.08 11.13 -17.54
N ASN A 173 -13.25 10.09 -17.65
CA ASN A 173 -12.67 9.64 -18.92
C ASN A 173 -13.27 8.34 -19.45
N VAL A 174 -14.48 8.03 -19.00
CA VAL A 174 -15.36 7.07 -19.65
C VAL A 174 -15.40 7.34 -21.17
N ASP A 175 -14.96 6.36 -21.97
CA ASP A 175 -14.86 6.43 -23.43
C ASP A 175 -15.57 5.23 -24.05
N ASN A 176 -16.53 5.49 -24.95
CA ASN A 176 -17.25 4.45 -25.70
C ASN A 176 -17.02 4.55 -27.21
N GLY A 177 -15.97 5.23 -27.68
CA GLY A 177 -15.64 5.35 -29.11
C GLY A 177 -16.61 6.20 -29.96
N SER A 178 -17.87 6.37 -29.52
CA SER A 178 -18.94 7.07 -30.24
C SER A 178 -19.14 8.53 -29.80
N ALA A 179 -18.86 8.86 -28.53
CA ALA A 179 -19.08 10.19 -27.94
C ALA A 179 -17.79 10.88 -27.44
N GLY A 180 -16.63 10.21 -27.59
CA GLY A 180 -15.36 10.64 -27.00
C GLY A 180 -15.30 10.49 -25.48
N LYS A 181 -14.14 10.81 -24.90
CA LYS A 181 -13.96 10.93 -23.44
C LYS A 181 -14.96 11.95 -22.89
N VAL A 182 -15.39 11.80 -21.63
CA VAL A 182 -16.25 12.73 -20.86
C VAL A 182 -17.75 12.41 -20.85
N ASN A 183 -18.25 11.63 -21.80
CA ASN A 183 -19.66 11.27 -21.86
C ASN A 183 -19.89 9.79 -21.57
N LEU A 184 -20.74 9.48 -20.59
CA LEU A 184 -21.28 8.15 -20.39
C LEU A 184 -22.37 7.89 -21.43
N VAL A 185 -22.13 6.93 -22.32
CA VAL A 185 -23.09 6.49 -23.33
C VAL A 185 -23.80 5.23 -22.84
N VAL A 186 -25.10 5.33 -22.56
CA VAL A 186 -25.89 4.27 -21.91
C VAL A 186 -26.55 3.30 -22.89
N SER A 187 -26.85 3.74 -24.12
CA SER A 187 -27.47 2.89 -25.16
C SER A 187 -27.06 3.38 -26.55
N GLU A 188 -27.12 2.48 -27.55
CA GLU A 188 -26.76 2.82 -28.94
C GLU A 188 -27.95 3.33 -29.75
N THR A 189 -29.19 2.94 -29.40
CA THR A 189 -30.40 3.41 -30.12
C THR A 189 -31.64 3.37 -29.23
N PRO A 190 -32.22 4.53 -28.85
CA PRO A 190 -31.66 5.89 -28.99
C PRO A 190 -30.40 6.05 -28.13
N THR A 191 -29.51 6.96 -28.51
CA THR A 191 -28.28 7.22 -27.75
C THR A 191 -28.56 8.14 -26.57
N TRP A 192 -28.34 7.64 -25.35
CA TRP A 192 -28.38 8.43 -24.12
C TRP A 192 -26.98 8.77 -23.66
N GLU A 193 -26.68 10.07 -23.61
CA GLU A 193 -25.38 10.60 -23.21
C GLU A 193 -25.50 11.45 -21.96
N PHE A 194 -24.61 11.22 -21.00
CA PHE A 194 -24.52 11.97 -19.75
C PHE A 194 -23.10 12.51 -19.58
N SER A 195 -22.97 13.84 -19.51
CA SER A 195 -21.66 14.46 -19.26
C SER A 195 -21.22 14.20 -17.82
N LEU A 196 -20.03 13.64 -17.68
CA LEU A 196 -19.35 13.40 -16.41
C LEU A 196 -18.20 14.38 -16.16
N SER A 197 -18.06 15.43 -16.96
CA SER A 197 -16.91 16.37 -16.92
C SER A 197 -16.68 17.02 -15.56
N GLY A 198 -17.74 17.22 -14.78
CA GLY A 198 -17.71 17.82 -13.45
C GLY A 198 -17.75 16.80 -12.32
N PHE A 199 -17.59 15.50 -12.60
CA PHE A 199 -17.68 14.46 -11.59
C PHE A 199 -16.62 14.67 -10.51
N THR A 200 -17.08 14.84 -9.27
CA THR A 200 -16.24 14.87 -8.08
C THR A 200 -16.70 13.78 -7.15
N LEU A 201 -15.77 12.97 -6.68
CA LEU A 201 -16.08 11.87 -5.78
C LEU A 201 -16.51 12.42 -4.43
N ASN A 202 -17.65 11.96 -3.93
CA ASN A 202 -18.20 12.42 -2.66
C ASN A 202 -18.89 11.27 -1.92
N LYS A 203 -18.61 11.16 -0.62
CA LYS A 203 -19.15 10.12 0.26
C LYS A 203 -20.64 10.29 0.55
N THR A 204 -21.07 11.54 0.70
CA THR A 204 -22.38 11.87 1.29
C THR A 204 -23.40 12.25 0.22
N SER A 205 -23.00 13.04 -0.78
CA SER A 205 -23.85 13.47 -1.88
C SER A 205 -23.52 12.72 -3.16
N GLY A 206 -24.54 12.28 -3.90
CA GLY A 206 -24.32 11.76 -5.25
C GLY A 206 -23.98 12.84 -6.25
N PHE A 207 -23.22 12.52 -7.28
CA PHE A 207 -23.03 13.38 -8.45
C PHE A 207 -24.24 13.23 -9.38
N THR A 208 -24.82 14.34 -9.85
CA THR A 208 -25.94 14.29 -10.81
C THR A 208 -25.47 14.69 -12.19
N ALA A 209 -25.57 13.78 -13.15
CA ALA A 209 -25.40 14.05 -14.57
C ALA A 209 -26.77 14.15 -15.25
N THR A 210 -26.94 15.13 -16.13
CA THR A 210 -28.19 15.31 -16.89
C THR A 210 -27.95 14.98 -18.35
N ALA A 211 -28.90 14.24 -18.94
CA ALA A 211 -28.84 13.83 -20.34
C ALA A 211 -28.81 15.04 -21.29
N THR A 212 -28.01 14.92 -22.35
CA THR A 212 -27.89 15.94 -23.41
C THR A 212 -28.77 15.64 -24.64
N SER A 213 -29.26 14.40 -24.80
CA SER A 213 -30.08 13.92 -25.93
C SER A 213 -31.50 13.52 -25.50
N SER A 214 -32.47 13.48 -26.44
CA SER A 214 -33.91 13.59 -26.12
C SER A 214 -34.87 12.67 -26.91
N SER A 215 -34.70 11.34 -26.88
CA SER A 215 -35.79 10.45 -27.34
C SER A 215 -35.75 9.03 -26.76
N GLY A 216 -36.92 8.39 -26.65
CA GLY A 216 -37.13 6.98 -26.32
C GLY A 216 -36.90 6.58 -24.85
N SER A 217 -36.79 5.29 -24.59
CA SER A 217 -36.61 4.74 -23.24
C SER A 217 -35.20 4.20 -23.03
N VAL A 218 -34.74 4.24 -21.77
CA VAL A 218 -33.43 3.75 -21.35
C VAL A 218 -33.57 2.82 -20.15
N TYR A 219 -32.82 1.72 -20.16
CA TYR A 219 -32.85 0.75 -19.07
C TYR A 219 -31.73 1.00 -18.08
N VAL A 220 -32.04 0.83 -16.79
CA VAL A 220 -31.07 0.91 -15.69
C VAL A 220 -29.88 -0.04 -15.92
N SER A 221 -30.14 -1.27 -16.37
CA SER A 221 -29.10 -2.27 -16.64
C SER A 221 -28.13 -1.88 -17.76
N SER A 222 -28.60 -1.11 -18.73
CA SER A 222 -27.73 -0.57 -19.79
C SER A 222 -26.74 0.44 -19.20
N ALA A 223 -27.16 1.25 -18.22
CA ALA A 223 -26.28 2.20 -17.54
C ALA A 223 -25.31 1.51 -16.59
N GLU A 224 -25.75 0.49 -15.85
CA GLU A 224 -24.84 -0.34 -15.04
C GLU A 224 -23.72 -0.95 -15.89
N SER A 225 -24.09 -1.50 -17.05
CA SER A 225 -23.15 -2.08 -18.00
C SER A 225 -22.18 -1.03 -18.54
N ALA A 226 -22.69 0.14 -18.96
CA ALA A 226 -21.86 1.23 -19.47
C ALA A 226 -20.82 1.70 -18.44
N ILE A 227 -21.25 1.93 -17.19
CA ILE A 227 -20.36 2.33 -16.09
C ILE A 227 -19.30 1.25 -15.83
N THR A 228 -19.70 -0.03 -15.78
CA THR A 228 -18.79 -1.15 -15.49
C THR A 228 -17.77 -1.40 -16.61
N LEU A 229 -18.17 -1.29 -17.88
CA LEU A 229 -17.28 -1.55 -19.02
C LEU A 229 -16.24 -0.45 -19.23
N GLN A 230 -16.61 0.80 -18.97
CA GLN A 230 -15.83 1.96 -19.41
C GLN A 230 -14.75 2.40 -18.41
N THR A 231 -14.61 1.69 -17.28
CA THR A 231 -13.79 2.12 -16.14
C THR A 231 -12.81 1.05 -15.68
N LYS A 232 -12.13 0.39 -16.62
CA LYS A 232 -11.02 -0.53 -16.31
C LYS A 232 -9.65 0.10 -16.63
N PRO A 233 -9.20 1.13 -15.91
CA PRO A 233 -7.77 1.43 -15.88
C PRO A 233 -7.03 0.31 -15.12
N THR A 234 -5.74 0.17 -15.39
CA THR A 234 -4.84 -0.70 -14.63
C THR A 234 -4.96 -0.41 -13.13
N GLY A 235 -5.45 -1.40 -12.37
CA GLY A 235 -5.41 -1.40 -10.90
C GLY A 235 -6.76 -1.47 -10.19
N PHE A 236 -7.85 -1.01 -10.81
CA PHE A 236 -9.19 -1.14 -10.23
C PHE A 236 -10.28 -1.21 -11.31
N PHE A 237 -11.47 -1.61 -10.88
CA PHE A 237 -12.66 -1.63 -11.72
C PHE A 237 -13.91 -1.29 -10.89
N PHE A 238 -14.97 -0.87 -11.56
CA PHE A 238 -16.23 -0.58 -10.90
C PHE A 238 -17.20 -1.75 -10.98
N THR A 239 -17.99 -1.90 -9.92
CA THR A 239 -19.25 -2.64 -9.94
C THR A 239 -20.37 -1.66 -9.65
N THR A 240 -21.52 -1.86 -10.29
CA THR A 240 -22.62 -0.90 -10.21
C THR A 240 -23.92 -1.62 -9.92
N GLU A 241 -24.70 -1.04 -9.01
CA GLU A 241 -26.09 -1.40 -8.75
C GLU A 241 -26.97 -0.18 -8.94
N GLY A 242 -27.87 -0.24 -9.91
CA GLY A 242 -28.75 0.81 -10.35
C GLY A 242 -30.19 0.59 -9.92
N LYS A 243 -30.88 1.69 -9.64
CA LYS A 243 -32.30 1.70 -9.36
C LYS A 243 -32.96 2.87 -10.07
N LYS A 244 -34.10 2.61 -10.71
CA LYS A 244 -35.03 3.63 -11.17
C LYS A 244 -35.69 4.29 -9.95
N ASP A 245 -35.46 5.59 -9.76
CA ASP A 245 -36.12 6.37 -8.72
C ASP A 245 -37.45 6.92 -9.20
N THR A 246 -37.46 7.47 -10.41
CA THR A 246 -38.64 8.01 -11.09
C THR A 246 -38.57 7.71 -12.58
N GLU A 247 -39.56 8.13 -13.36
CA GLU A 247 -39.46 8.04 -14.83
C GLU A 247 -38.33 8.88 -15.42
N LYS A 248 -37.83 9.90 -14.69
CA LYS A 248 -36.82 10.83 -15.18
C LYS A 248 -35.48 10.71 -14.46
N GLN A 249 -35.35 9.83 -13.47
CA GLN A 249 -34.15 9.70 -12.69
C GLN A 249 -33.88 8.26 -12.29
N ALA A 250 -32.61 7.87 -12.39
CA ALA A 250 -32.08 6.65 -11.81
C ALA A 250 -30.82 6.96 -10.99
N THR A 251 -30.65 6.24 -9.88
CA THR A 251 -29.50 6.33 -8.98
C THR A 251 -28.71 5.04 -9.05
N PHE A 252 -27.40 5.18 -9.13
CA PHE A 252 -26.43 4.10 -9.23
C PHE A 252 -25.49 4.17 -8.04
N THR A 253 -25.38 3.08 -7.29
CA THR A 253 -24.35 2.88 -6.29
C THR A 253 -23.18 2.18 -6.96
N ILE A 254 -22.04 2.86 -6.99
CA ILE A 254 -20.82 2.39 -7.64
C ILE A 254 -19.82 2.04 -6.57
N LYS A 255 -19.31 0.81 -6.61
CA LYS A 255 -18.22 0.35 -5.74
C LYS A 255 -16.93 0.16 -6.53
N VAL A 256 -15.82 0.49 -5.89
CA VAL A 256 -14.48 0.31 -6.42
C VAL A 256 -13.94 -1.03 -5.95
N ASN A 257 -13.60 -1.90 -6.90
CA ASN A 257 -12.91 -3.16 -6.64
C ASN A 257 -11.47 -3.03 -7.09
N ILE A 258 -10.56 -3.54 -6.27
CA ILE A 258 -9.13 -3.29 -6.41
C ILE A 258 -8.44 -4.58 -6.88
N ASN A 259 -7.51 -4.47 -7.82
CA ASN A 259 -6.67 -5.58 -8.24
C ASN A 259 -5.52 -5.80 -7.24
N ASN A 260 -4.92 -6.99 -7.28
CA ASN A 260 -3.71 -7.27 -6.51
C ASN A 260 -2.63 -6.22 -6.81
N GLY A 261 -1.96 -5.74 -5.77
CA GLY A 261 -0.92 -4.71 -5.91
C GLY A 261 -1.39 -3.27 -5.75
N TYR A 262 -2.67 -3.06 -5.48
CA TYR A 262 -3.26 -1.75 -5.32
C TYR A 262 -4.02 -1.64 -4.00
N MET A 263 -4.21 -0.42 -3.54
CA MET A 263 -5.09 -0.10 -2.41
C MET A 263 -5.79 1.24 -2.62
N LEU A 264 -6.84 1.51 -1.86
CA LEU A 264 -7.46 2.83 -1.82
C LEU A 264 -6.82 3.67 -0.71
N ASP A 265 -6.55 4.94 -1.01
CA ASP A 265 -6.27 5.94 0.01
C ASP A 265 -7.40 5.95 1.07
N ASP A 266 -7.04 6.11 2.35
CA ASP A 266 -7.99 6.04 3.47
C ASP A 266 -9.15 7.04 3.31
N ALA A 267 -8.90 8.22 2.70
CA ALA A 267 -9.91 9.23 2.42
C ALA A 267 -11.02 8.73 1.47
N VAL A 268 -10.73 7.71 0.66
CA VAL A 268 -11.67 7.13 -0.32
C VAL A 268 -11.96 5.66 -0.11
N SER A 269 -11.49 5.07 0.99
CA SER A 269 -11.75 3.67 1.39
C SER A 269 -13.23 3.27 1.37
N TYR A 270 -14.14 4.21 1.69
CA TYR A 270 -15.59 4.01 1.62
C TYR A 270 -16.08 3.61 0.22
N ALA A 271 -15.34 3.97 -0.84
CA ALA A 271 -15.71 3.66 -2.20
C ALA A 271 -15.66 2.15 -2.49
N ALA A 272 -14.86 1.38 -1.74
CA ALA A 272 -14.86 -0.09 -1.82
C ALA A 272 -15.96 -0.74 -0.98
N THR A 273 -16.31 -0.18 0.19
CA THR A 273 -17.28 -0.79 1.11
C THR A 273 -18.72 -0.34 0.83
N ASP A 274 -18.96 0.95 0.92
CA ASP A 274 -20.27 1.60 0.86
C ASP A 274 -20.60 1.99 -0.59
N GLY A 275 -19.56 2.32 -1.36
CA GLY A 275 -19.67 2.88 -2.69
C GLY A 275 -19.96 4.39 -2.68
N PHE A 276 -20.09 4.95 -3.87
CA PHE A 276 -20.50 6.33 -4.10
C PHE A 276 -21.69 6.38 -5.06
N LYS A 277 -22.40 7.51 -5.08
CA LYS A 277 -23.64 7.64 -5.85
C LYS A 277 -23.43 8.44 -7.14
N LEU A 278 -23.90 7.89 -8.25
CA LEU A 278 -24.10 8.61 -9.51
C LEU A 278 -25.60 8.65 -9.80
N ILE A 279 -26.13 9.83 -10.06
CA ILE A 279 -27.54 10.06 -10.37
C ILE A 279 -27.61 10.49 -11.84
N LEU A 280 -28.34 9.72 -12.64
CA LEU A 280 -28.55 10.04 -14.04
C LEU A 280 -29.97 10.57 -14.24
N SER A 281 -30.05 11.86 -14.61
CA SER A 281 -31.30 12.57 -14.84
C SER A 281 -31.56 12.72 -16.33
N LEU A 282 -32.76 12.35 -16.77
CA LEU A 282 -33.21 12.65 -18.13
C LEU A 282 -33.64 14.12 -18.29
N GLY A 283 -33.59 14.91 -17.22
CA GLY A 283 -33.96 16.32 -17.24
C GLY A 283 -35.37 16.56 -17.77
N GLN A 284 -35.52 17.56 -18.65
CA GLN A 284 -36.79 17.91 -19.30
C GLN A 284 -37.01 17.16 -20.62
N THR A 285 -36.20 16.14 -20.93
CA THR A 285 -36.37 15.36 -22.16
C THR A 285 -37.67 14.57 -22.12
N SER A 286 -38.15 14.13 -23.29
CA SER A 286 -39.35 13.28 -23.39
C SER A 286 -39.11 11.82 -22.99
N GLY A 287 -37.87 11.39 -22.78
CA GLY A 287 -37.52 9.99 -22.53
C GLY A 287 -37.85 9.47 -21.13
N THR A 288 -37.78 8.15 -20.94
CA THR A 288 -38.11 7.49 -19.66
C THR A 288 -37.09 6.44 -19.23
N TRP A 289 -36.83 6.36 -17.93
CA TRP A 289 -36.13 5.23 -17.33
C TRP A 289 -37.06 4.02 -17.20
N ASN A 290 -36.53 2.85 -17.52
CA ASN A 290 -37.14 1.55 -17.28
C ASN A 290 -36.25 0.75 -16.31
N GLN A 291 -36.90 0.05 -15.38
CA GLN A 291 -36.27 -1.00 -14.59
C GLN A 291 -36.52 -2.32 -15.34
N LEU A 292 -35.51 -3.18 -15.49
CA LEU A 292 -35.74 -4.58 -15.90
C LEU A 292 -36.29 -5.37 -14.71
#